data_AF-A0A022R709-F1
#
_entry.id   AF-A0A022R709-F1
#
_cell.length_a   1.000
_cell.length_b   1.000
_cell.length_c   1.000
_cell.angle_alpha   90.00
_cell.angle_beta   90.00
_cell.angle_gamma   90.00
#
_symmetry.space_group_name_H-M   'P 1'
#
loop_
_entity.id
_entity.type
_entity.pdbx_description
1 polymer ?
#
loop_
_entity_poly.entity_id
_entity_poly.type
_entity_poly.pdbx_seq_one_letter_code
_entity_poly.pdbx_strand_id
1 'polypeptide(L)'
;MANVRHLRVNQARSGVPIENEATLQTIQDTLNVIVGRLDRIEARSNVSIARFTNWQRTSSTVDLHWKTVQFVSIVKHTFGHPFLPQPNVDGVQLAADYPLGSQPPAGLMPANNDEIDRWSSHMTLEQLREKYRGIFWFYNDARFELPVNASLDLILDANITLANFYRHE
;
A
#
# COMPACT_ATOMS: atom_id res chain seq x y z
N MET A 1 -33.53 -0.90 -29.87
CA MET A 1 -34.02 0.12 -28.91
C MET A 1 -35.49 -0.16 -28.67
N ALA A 2 -35.84 -0.80 -27.55
CA ALA A 2 -37.21 -1.23 -27.28
C ALA A 2 -37.74 -0.60 -25.97
N ASN A 3 -38.91 0.01 -26.13
CA ASN A 3 -39.72 0.78 -25.20
C ASN A 3 -39.94 0.13 -23.82
N VAL A 4 -39.71 0.90 -22.76
CA VAL A 4 -40.06 0.56 -21.37
C VAL A 4 -41.58 0.66 -21.21
N ARG A 5 -42.23 -0.48 -20.92
CA ARG A 5 -43.66 -0.55 -20.60
C ARG A 5 -43.91 0.06 -19.21
N HIS A 6 -44.71 1.13 -19.16
CA HIS A 6 -45.33 1.61 -17.94
C HIS A 6 -46.30 0.58 -17.37
N LEU A 7 -45.94 -0.06 -16.26
CA LEU A 7 -46.88 -0.76 -15.39
C LEU A 7 -47.64 0.28 -14.57
N ARG A 8 -48.92 0.50 -14.90
CA ARG A 8 -49.87 1.20 -14.03
C ARG A 8 -50.23 0.25 -12.88
N VAL A 9 -49.85 0.62 -11.66
CA VAL A 9 -50.35 -0.02 -10.44
C VAL A 9 -51.65 0.66 -10.05
N ASN A 10 -52.75 -0.10 -10.08
CA ASN A 10 -54.07 0.33 -9.64
C ASN A 10 -54.05 0.62 -8.13
N GLN A 11 -54.33 1.86 -7.74
CA GLN A 11 -54.63 2.22 -6.35
C GLN A 11 -56.07 1.82 -6.02
N ALA A 12 -56.23 0.77 -5.21
CA ALA A 12 -57.44 0.51 -4.45
C ALA A 12 -57.17 0.84 -2.97
N ARG A 13 -58.01 1.72 -2.41
CA ARG A 13 -57.98 2.19 -1.02
C ARG A 13 -58.25 1.06 -0.02
N SER A 14 -57.45 0.97 1.06
CA SER A 14 -57.88 0.50 2.38
C SER A 14 -56.85 0.91 3.44
N GLY A 15 -57.32 1.49 4.55
CA GLY A 15 -56.50 2.17 5.55
C GLY A 15 -55.64 1.24 6.43
N VAL A 16 -54.32 1.38 6.31
CA VAL A 16 -53.31 0.96 7.29
C VAL A 16 -52.28 2.10 7.37
N PRO A 17 -51.93 2.61 8.56
CA PRO A 17 -51.46 3.99 8.74
C PRO A 17 -49.94 4.12 8.56
N ILE A 18 -49.50 5.12 7.78
CA ILE A 18 -48.35 6.06 7.92
C ILE A 18 -46.96 5.53 8.38
N GLU A 19 -46.86 4.54 9.27
CA GLU A 19 -45.60 3.93 9.74
C GLU A 19 -44.84 3.18 8.63
N ASN A 20 -45.54 2.58 7.68
CA ASN A 20 -44.89 1.85 6.58
C ASN A 20 -44.17 2.77 5.59
N GLU A 21 -44.69 3.97 5.32
CA GLU A 21 -44.01 4.92 4.40
C GLU A 21 -42.76 5.51 5.04
N ALA A 22 -42.80 5.87 6.32
CA ALA A 22 -41.64 6.36 7.05
C ALA A 22 -40.54 5.29 7.15
N THR A 23 -40.92 4.03 7.35
CA THR A 23 -40.00 2.89 7.39
C THR A 23 -39.38 2.61 6.02
N LEU A 24 -40.17 2.67 4.94
CA LEU A 24 -39.68 2.50 3.56
C LEU A 24 -38.72 3.63 3.16
N GLN A 25 -39.01 4.88 3.57
CA GLN A 25 -38.12 6.01 3.32
C GLN A 25 -36.79 5.85 4.06
N THR A 26 -36.83 5.40 5.32
CA THR A 26 -35.62 5.16 6.12
C THR A 26 -34.75 4.04 5.52
N ILE A 27 -35.39 2.97 5.00
CA ILE A 27 -34.68 1.89 4.28
C ILE A 27 -34.03 2.43 3.01
N GLN A 28 -34.75 3.25 2.23
CA GLN A 28 -34.23 3.85 1.01
C GLN A 28 -33.04 4.78 1.28
N ASP A 29 -33.12 5.61 2.31
CA ASP A 29 -32.03 6.52 2.71
C ASP A 29 -30.79 5.74 3.17
N THR A 30 -31.00 4.65 3.92
CA THR A 30 -29.93 3.75 4.35
C THR A 30 -29.23 3.09 3.16
N LEU A 31 -29.99 2.60 2.17
CA LEU A 31 -29.45 2.02 0.95
C LEU A 31 -28.64 3.04 0.15
N ASN A 32 -29.12 4.27 0.02
CA ASN A 32 -28.41 5.35 -0.67
C ASN A 32 -27.07 5.68 0.01
N VAL A 33 -27.03 5.67 1.35
CA VAL A 33 -25.78 5.87 2.11
C VAL A 33 -24.81 4.71 1.89
N ILE A 34 -25.29 3.46 1.89
CA ILE A 34 -24.45 2.28 1.65
C ILE A 34 -23.86 2.31 0.24
N VAL A 35 -24.68 2.56 -0.79
CA VAL A 35 -24.23 2.67 -2.18
C VAL A 35 -23.18 3.77 -2.31
N GLY A 36 -23.44 4.97 -1.76
CA GLY A 36 -22.45 6.06 -1.80
C GLY A 36 -21.16 5.77 -1.01
N ARG A 37 -21.19 4.87 -0.02
CA ARG A 37 -19.96 4.39 0.65
C ARG A 37 -19.21 3.38 -0.22
N LEU A 38 -19.92 2.48 -0.91
CA LEU A 38 -19.33 1.53 -1.85
C LEU A 38 -18.66 2.24 -3.02
N ASP A 39 -19.32 3.23 -3.63
CA ASP A 39 -18.76 4.03 -4.73
C ASP A 39 -17.46 4.74 -4.31
N ARG A 40 -17.40 5.23 -3.07
CA ARG A 40 -16.19 5.88 -2.51
C ARG A 40 -15.06 4.89 -2.26
N ILE A 41 -15.37 3.66 -1.84
CA ILE A 41 -14.38 2.60 -1.68
C ILE A 41 -13.84 2.17 -3.04
N GLU A 42 -14.73 2.00 -4.02
CA GLU A 42 -14.36 1.66 -5.40
C GLU A 42 -13.53 2.76 -6.05
N ALA A 43 -13.90 4.04 -5.88
CA ALA A 43 -13.10 5.16 -6.35
C ALA A 43 -11.70 5.19 -5.74
N ARG A 44 -11.57 4.95 -4.42
CA ARG A 44 -10.25 4.88 -3.75
C ARG A 44 -9.42 3.71 -4.27
N SER A 45 -10.03 2.54 -4.42
CA SER A 45 -9.38 1.35 -5.00
C SER A 45 -8.91 1.62 -6.43
N ASN A 46 -9.75 2.27 -7.24
CA ASN A 46 -9.43 2.61 -8.62
C ASN A 46 -8.32 3.66 -8.73
N VAL A 47 -8.21 4.61 -7.80
CA VAL A 47 -7.08 5.55 -7.75
C VAL A 47 -5.78 4.82 -7.40
N SER A 48 -5.78 3.92 -6.43
CA SER A 48 -4.58 3.13 -6.08
C SER A 48 -4.16 2.20 -7.22
N ILE A 49 -5.11 1.53 -7.87
CA ILE A 49 -4.88 0.71 -9.06
C ILE A 49 -4.39 1.57 -10.23
N ALA A 50 -4.95 2.76 -10.44
CA ALA A 50 -4.52 3.68 -11.49
C ALA A 50 -3.09 4.19 -11.25
N ARG A 51 -2.72 4.52 -10.01
CA ARG A 51 -1.34 4.90 -9.66
C ARG A 51 -0.37 3.75 -9.94
N PHE A 52 -0.73 2.53 -9.55
CA PHE A 52 0.09 1.34 -9.78
C PHE A 52 0.23 1.01 -11.27
N THR A 53 -0.87 1.04 -12.02
CA THR A 53 -0.86 0.73 -13.46
C THR A 53 -0.21 1.82 -14.30
N ASN A 54 -0.35 3.09 -13.92
CA ASN A 54 0.33 4.20 -14.60
C ASN A 54 1.84 4.20 -14.33
N TRP A 55 2.24 3.76 -13.14
CA TRP A 55 3.64 3.45 -12.82
C TRP A 55 4.17 2.27 -13.67
N GLN A 56 3.37 1.24 -13.93
CA GLN A 56 3.78 0.10 -14.78
C GLN A 56 3.80 0.39 -16.29
N ARG A 57 2.93 1.29 -16.80
CA ARG A 57 2.65 1.43 -18.25
C ARG A 57 3.61 2.37 -19.00
N THR A 58 4.42 3.16 -18.32
CA THR A 58 5.45 4.02 -18.97
C THR A 58 6.67 3.23 -19.50
N SER A 59 6.68 1.94 -19.16
CA SER A 59 7.48 0.73 -19.45
C SER A 59 8.35 0.46 -20.71
N SER A 60 8.80 1.37 -21.59
CA SER A 60 9.51 0.95 -22.85
C SER A 60 11.04 0.78 -22.71
N THR A 61 11.60 -0.35 -23.17
CA THR A 61 13.01 -0.81 -23.34
C THR A 61 14.15 -0.18 -22.50
N VAL A 62 14.26 1.15 -22.44
CA VAL A 62 14.99 1.89 -21.38
C VAL A 62 14.50 1.45 -20.00
N ASP A 63 13.22 1.05 -19.92
CA ASP A 63 12.60 0.69 -18.67
C ASP A 63 12.94 -0.69 -18.11
N LEU A 64 13.30 -1.64 -18.97
CA LEU A 64 13.88 -2.90 -18.51
C LEU A 64 15.32 -2.71 -18.04
N HIS A 65 16.03 -1.71 -18.58
CA HIS A 65 17.39 -1.42 -18.16
C HIS A 65 17.44 -0.81 -16.75
N TRP A 66 16.67 0.25 -16.45
CA TRP A 66 16.69 0.84 -15.09
C TRP A 66 16.18 -0.11 -14.00
N LYS A 67 15.35 -1.09 -14.39
CA LYS A 67 14.87 -2.16 -13.51
C LYS A 67 15.96 -3.12 -13.06
N THR A 68 16.94 -3.38 -13.93
CA THR A 68 18.01 -4.36 -13.72
C THR A 68 19.33 -3.74 -13.24
N VAL A 69 19.50 -2.42 -13.41
CA VAL A 69 20.66 -1.67 -12.89
C VAL A 69 20.79 -1.88 -11.38
N GLN A 70 21.96 -2.35 -10.97
CA GLN A 70 22.27 -2.60 -9.56
C GLN A 70 22.37 -1.28 -8.81
N PHE A 71 21.72 -1.22 -7.66
CA PHE A 71 21.92 -0.14 -6.71
C PHE A 71 23.31 -0.23 -6.07
N VAL A 72 23.88 0.93 -5.77
CA VAL A 72 25.08 1.02 -4.96
C VAL A 72 24.71 0.61 -3.53
N SER A 73 25.56 -0.20 -2.90
CA SER A 73 25.36 -0.56 -1.50
C SER A 73 25.73 0.62 -0.60
N ILE A 74 24.75 1.13 0.14
CA ILE A 74 24.92 2.26 1.06
C ILE A 74 25.32 1.72 2.43
N VAL A 75 26.35 2.32 3.05
CA VAL A 75 26.84 1.89 4.36
C VAL A 75 26.08 2.56 5.50
N LYS A 76 26.18 2.01 6.71
CA LYS A 76 25.59 2.61 7.92
C LYS A 76 26.34 3.88 8.32
N HIS A 77 25.63 5.02 8.37
CA HIS A 77 26.19 6.31 8.78
C HIS A 77 25.77 6.76 10.19
N THR A 78 24.74 6.14 10.77
CA THR A 78 24.20 6.50 12.09
C THR A 78 24.50 5.42 13.12
N PHE A 79 24.91 5.83 14.32
CA PHE A 79 25.15 4.92 15.44
C PHE A 79 23.85 4.34 16.02
N GLY A 80 23.97 3.14 16.57
CA GLY A 80 22.91 2.48 17.34
C GLY A 80 21.71 2.03 16.51
N HIS A 81 20.67 1.62 17.23
CA HIS A 81 19.41 1.10 16.70
C HIS A 81 18.23 1.75 17.42
N PRO A 82 17.13 2.06 16.71
CA PRO A 82 16.01 2.82 17.27
C PRO A 82 15.23 2.06 18.34
N PHE A 83 15.27 0.73 18.35
CA PHE A 83 14.57 -0.11 19.32
C PHE A 83 15.21 -1.49 19.47
N LEU A 84 14.87 -2.18 20.56
CA LEU A 84 15.22 -3.58 20.80
C LEU A 84 13.95 -4.36 21.19
N PRO A 85 13.86 -5.67 20.90
CA PRO A 85 14.82 -6.46 20.12
C PRO A 85 14.80 -6.10 18.62
N GLN A 86 15.80 -6.56 17.88
CA GLN A 86 15.85 -6.44 16.42
C GLN A 86 14.62 -7.08 15.77
N PRO A 87 14.10 -6.52 14.66
CA PRO A 87 12.93 -7.07 13.97
C PRO A 87 13.25 -8.43 13.33
N ASN A 88 12.24 -9.26 13.16
CA ASN A 88 12.39 -10.56 12.51
C ASN A 88 12.09 -10.42 11.02
N VAL A 89 13.15 -10.25 10.23
CA VAL A 89 13.04 -10.07 8.79
C VAL A 89 13.31 -11.40 8.10
N ASP A 90 12.31 -11.94 7.42
CA ASP A 90 12.42 -13.23 6.74
C ASP A 90 13.60 -13.27 5.76
N GLY A 91 14.40 -14.33 5.86
CA GLY A 91 15.63 -14.51 5.08
C GLY A 91 16.80 -13.57 5.43
N VAL A 92 16.71 -12.74 6.47
CA VAL A 92 17.75 -11.79 6.84
C VAL A 92 18.24 -12.04 8.27
N GLN A 93 19.54 -12.26 8.42
CA GLN A 93 20.18 -12.41 9.72
C GLN A 93 20.66 -11.04 10.22
N LEU A 94 19.88 -10.42 11.11
CA LEU A 94 20.30 -9.22 11.82
C LEU A 94 21.22 -9.60 12.98
N ALA A 95 22.36 -8.93 13.11
CA ALA A 95 23.24 -8.99 14.27
C ALA A 95 22.76 -8.00 15.33
N ALA A 96 23.17 -8.19 16.58
CA ALA A 96 22.77 -7.32 17.68
C ALA A 96 23.31 -5.88 17.57
N ASP A 97 24.42 -5.69 16.85
CA ASP A 97 25.06 -4.39 16.67
C ASP A 97 25.76 -4.31 15.30
N TYR A 98 25.88 -3.09 14.77
CA TYR A 98 26.55 -2.77 13.52
C TYR A 98 27.38 -1.49 13.67
N PRO A 99 28.73 -1.55 13.52
CA PRO A 99 29.56 -0.35 13.54
C PRO A 99 29.27 0.56 12.35
N LEU A 100 29.67 1.84 12.46
CA LEU A 100 29.64 2.75 11.31
C LEU A 100 30.45 2.19 10.14
N GLY A 101 29.97 2.44 8.92
CA GLY A 101 30.56 1.91 7.70
C GLY A 101 30.17 0.45 7.40
N SER A 102 29.37 -0.20 8.25
CA SER A 102 28.88 -1.55 7.98
C SER A 102 28.00 -1.58 6.74
N GLN A 103 28.17 -2.64 5.95
CA GLN A 103 27.26 -2.96 4.86
C GLN A 103 25.94 -3.52 5.42
N PRO A 104 24.80 -3.27 4.76
CA PRO A 104 23.54 -3.89 5.12
C PRO A 104 23.64 -5.42 4.99
N PRO A 105 23.00 -6.18 5.89
CA PRO A 105 22.91 -7.64 5.77
C PRO A 105 22.32 -8.06 4.43
N ALA A 106 22.79 -9.20 3.92
CA ALA A 106 22.29 -9.76 2.67
C ALA A 106 20.77 -9.93 2.71
N GLY A 107 20.12 -9.47 1.64
CA GLY A 107 18.66 -9.51 1.50
C GLY A 107 17.90 -8.45 2.30
N LEU A 108 18.54 -7.61 3.12
CA LEU A 108 17.85 -6.50 3.79
C LEU A 108 17.47 -5.39 2.81
N MET A 109 18.40 -5.09 1.90
CA MET A 109 18.28 -4.03 0.91
C MET A 109 18.04 -4.64 -0.47
N PRO A 110 17.17 -4.04 -1.31
CA PRO A 110 16.97 -4.54 -2.67
C PRO A 110 18.23 -4.29 -3.50
N ALA A 111 18.55 -5.22 -4.40
CA ALA A 111 19.67 -5.08 -5.31
C ALA A 111 19.38 -4.09 -6.46
N ASN A 112 18.11 -3.92 -6.82
CA ASN A 112 17.66 -3.05 -7.91
C ASN A 112 16.15 -2.80 -7.81
N ASN A 113 15.60 -2.04 -8.77
CA ASN A 113 14.17 -1.75 -8.79
C ASN A 113 13.31 -2.99 -9.08
N ASP A 114 13.80 -3.96 -9.87
CA ASP A 114 13.09 -5.23 -10.06
C ASP A 114 12.86 -5.97 -8.74
N GLU A 115 13.80 -5.88 -7.79
CA GLU A 115 13.63 -6.49 -6.49
C GLU A 115 12.60 -5.75 -5.63
N ILE A 116 12.55 -4.41 -5.70
CA ILE A 116 11.49 -3.62 -5.06
C ILE A 116 10.10 -4.03 -5.59
N ASP A 117 9.99 -4.26 -6.90
CA ASP A 117 8.77 -4.74 -7.53
C ASP A 117 8.39 -6.14 -7.07
N ARG A 118 9.38 -7.04 -6.98
CA ARG A 118 9.16 -8.40 -6.48
C ARG A 118 8.69 -8.40 -5.05
N TRP A 119 9.27 -7.57 -4.18
CA TRP A 119 8.79 -7.41 -2.81
C TRP A 119 7.31 -7.02 -2.81
N SER A 120 6.96 -5.99 -3.58
CA SER A 120 5.58 -5.46 -3.63
C SER A 120 4.56 -6.46 -4.21
N SER A 121 5.00 -7.40 -5.05
CA SER A 121 4.12 -8.36 -5.75
C SER A 121 4.06 -9.75 -5.12
N HIS A 122 5.10 -10.16 -4.38
CA HIS A 122 5.25 -11.52 -3.86
C HIS A 122 5.28 -11.60 -2.33
N MET A 123 5.46 -10.48 -1.62
CA MET A 123 5.40 -10.46 -0.15
C MET A 123 4.00 -10.08 0.33
N THR A 124 3.62 -10.64 1.47
CA THR A 124 2.45 -10.17 2.22
C THR A 124 2.72 -8.80 2.82
N LEU A 125 1.65 -8.08 3.19
CA LEU A 125 1.76 -6.78 3.85
C LEU A 125 2.58 -6.84 5.15
N GLU A 126 2.46 -7.93 5.90
CA GLU A 126 3.23 -8.14 7.13
C GLU A 126 4.73 -8.30 6.86
N GLN A 127 5.09 -9.12 5.87
CA GLN A 127 6.49 -9.29 5.45
C GLN A 127 7.10 -7.97 4.97
N LEU A 128 6.34 -7.17 4.20
CA LEU A 128 6.80 -5.84 3.77
C LEU A 128 7.05 -4.90 4.95
N ARG A 129 6.16 -4.89 5.95
CA ARG A 129 6.34 -4.07 7.16
C ARG A 129 7.62 -4.46 7.89
N GLU A 130 7.83 -5.76 8.11
CA GLU A 130 9.05 -6.23 8.78
C GLU A 130 10.29 -5.88 7.96
N LYS A 131 10.24 -5.98 6.62
CA LYS A 131 11.33 -5.57 5.73
C LYS A 131 11.73 -4.10 5.96
N TYR A 132 10.77 -3.19 5.89
CA TYR A 132 10.99 -1.77 6.10
C TYR A 132 11.41 -1.43 7.53
N ARG A 133 10.84 -2.14 8.50
CA ARG A 133 11.21 -2.02 9.91
C ARG A 133 12.65 -2.45 10.14
N GLY A 134 13.13 -3.48 9.43
CA GLY A 134 14.54 -3.87 9.38
C GLY A 134 15.45 -2.80 8.78
N ILE A 135 15.02 -2.16 7.69
CA ILE A 135 15.78 -1.07 7.04
C ILE A 135 15.91 0.11 8.01
N PHE A 136 14.80 0.55 8.61
CA PHE A 136 14.83 1.60 9.63
C PHE A 136 15.70 1.21 10.83
N TRP A 137 15.58 -0.02 11.30
CA TRP A 137 16.37 -0.51 12.42
C TRP A 137 17.88 -0.52 12.13
N PHE A 138 18.27 -0.92 10.91
CA PHE A 138 19.68 -0.93 10.49
C PHE A 138 20.25 0.47 10.30
N TYR A 139 19.57 1.35 9.54
CA TYR A 139 20.10 2.69 9.24
C TYR A 139 19.86 3.71 10.36
N ASN A 140 18.88 3.47 11.25
CA ASN A 140 18.43 4.43 12.25
C ASN A 140 18.14 5.81 11.63
N ASP A 141 17.44 5.81 10.50
CA ASP A 141 17.13 7.00 9.71
C ASP A 141 15.61 7.23 9.69
N ALA A 142 15.17 8.38 10.21
CA ALA A 142 13.76 8.73 10.33
C ALA A 142 13.01 8.74 8.99
N ARG A 143 13.70 8.84 7.84
CA ARG A 143 13.10 8.68 6.50
C ARG A 143 12.44 7.31 6.32
N PHE A 144 12.93 6.28 7.01
CA PHE A 144 12.39 4.91 6.94
C PHE A 144 11.45 4.56 8.09
N GLU A 145 11.19 5.49 9.01
CA GLU A 145 10.28 5.23 10.12
C GLU A 145 8.85 5.02 9.60
N LEU A 146 8.30 3.85 9.89
CA LEU A 146 6.92 3.49 9.56
C LEU A 146 6.15 3.08 10.83
N PRO A 147 4.86 3.44 10.94
CA PRO A 147 3.99 2.89 11.97
C PRO A 147 3.94 1.36 11.90
N VAL A 148 3.87 0.70 13.06
CA VAL A 148 3.81 -0.78 13.14
C VAL A 148 2.65 -1.38 12.33
N ASN A 149 1.56 -0.64 12.19
CA ASN A 149 0.37 -1.00 11.42
C ASN A 149 0.27 -0.27 10.06
N ALA A 150 1.39 0.19 9.49
CA ALA A 150 1.43 0.96 8.25
C ALA A 150 0.58 0.31 7.14
N SER A 151 -0.26 1.09 6.47
CA SER A 151 -1.06 0.60 5.34
C SER A 151 -0.17 0.29 4.14
N LEU A 152 -0.71 -0.44 3.15
CA LEU A 152 -0.01 -0.69 1.90
C LEU A 152 0.40 0.63 1.21
N ASP A 153 -0.48 1.65 1.21
CA ASP A 153 -0.17 2.95 0.60
C ASP A 153 1.08 3.60 1.22
N LEU A 154 1.23 3.57 2.55
CA LEU A 154 2.42 4.10 3.22
C LEU A 154 3.70 3.32 2.89
N ILE A 155 3.58 2.01 2.68
CA ILE A 155 4.72 1.17 2.27
C ILE A 155 5.11 1.45 0.82
N LEU A 156 4.14 1.69 -0.05
CA LEU A 156 4.42 2.10 -1.43
C LEU A 156 5.10 3.48 -1.48
N ASP A 157 4.71 4.40 -0.61
CA ASP A 157 5.42 5.68 -0.44
C ASP A 157 6.85 5.47 0.11
N ALA A 158 7.04 4.47 0.98
CA ALA A 158 8.38 4.09 1.46
C ALA A 158 9.27 3.52 0.34
N ASN A 159 8.71 2.82 -0.66
CA ASN A 159 9.48 2.39 -1.86
C ASN A 159 10.07 3.59 -2.61
N ILE A 160 9.33 4.70 -2.70
CA ILE A 160 9.81 5.94 -3.35
C ILE A 160 10.97 6.52 -2.54
N THR A 161 10.82 6.55 -1.21
CA THR A 161 11.87 7.02 -0.30
C THR A 161 13.14 6.18 -0.43
N LEU A 162 13.00 4.86 -0.48
CA LEU A 162 14.11 3.92 -0.68
C LEU A 162 14.79 4.11 -2.04
N ALA A 163 14.04 4.25 -3.12
CA ALA A 163 14.60 4.51 -4.45
C ALA A 163 15.36 5.86 -4.50
N ASN A 164 14.89 6.88 -3.79
CA ASN A 164 15.58 8.17 -3.69
C ASN A 164 16.83 8.09 -2.82
N PHE A 165 16.81 7.29 -1.74
CA PHE A 165 17.99 7.03 -0.90
C PHE A 165 19.17 6.52 -1.74
N TYR A 166 18.93 5.59 -2.66
CA TYR A 166 19.95 5.10 -3.60
C TYR A 166 20.47 6.12 -4.62
N ARG A 167 19.76 7.22 -4.86
CA ARG A 167 20.16 8.24 -5.83
C ARG A 167 20.97 9.37 -5.23
N HIS A 168 20.90 9.55 -3.91
CA HIS A 168 21.39 10.74 -3.22
C HIS A 168 22.47 10.47 -2.17
N GLU A 169 22.77 9.21 -1.89
CA GLU A 169 23.91 8.77 -1.08
C GLU A 169 24.97 8.13 -1.99
#